data_AF-A0A2E0SP46-F1
#
_entry.id   AF-A0A2E0SP46-F1
#
_cell.length_a   1.000
_cell.length_b   1.000
_cell.length_c   1.000
_cell.angle_alpha   90.00
_cell.angle_beta   90.00
_cell.angle_gamma   90.00
#
_symmetry.space_group_name_H-M   'P 1'
#
loop_
_entity.id
_entity.type
_entity.pdbx_description
1 polymer ?
#
loop_
_entity_poly.entity_id
_entity_poly.type
_entity_poly.pdbx_seq_one_letter_code
_entity_poly.pdbx_strand_id
1 'polypeptide(L)'
;MTRNTHTWALLPLVTLMMASPSLFAAAIGTPTQAERLPEETTLRQIGELDWHTDYVAAYKEANRNKQELLICFEHQSPEQQTRFEQNVLSSAAFKEELGGFVRAILPLNAAVPGENQTLLWHPSFQYMYKQAGIAILDLTDETSPLHGQLVTAHPFRSGHTCSADELQTLLTLPSGTITQRTLIYALKRHPEQPQSVNSTVHPYLLHMSNVNSNTMARLNQVGHHNWSSRFQQINGAVGGLSSEVAVSGNGYTLLDIANDCIRTWRSSAGHWNSMRQRHRYYGYDMVQGSNGTWYATGVFAD
;
A
#
# COMPACT_ATOMS: atom_id res chain seq x y z
N MET A 1 -73.06 9.86 -19.85
CA MET A 1 -73.20 9.73 -18.37
C MET A 1 -72.22 8.64 -17.94
N THR A 2 -71.20 8.82 -17.12
CA THR A 2 -70.65 9.91 -16.30
C THR A 2 -69.20 9.52 -16.01
N ARG A 3 -68.29 10.50 -15.98
CA ARG A 3 -66.89 10.36 -15.57
C ARG A 3 -66.80 9.86 -14.12
N ASN A 4 -65.75 9.12 -13.76
CA ASN A 4 -64.81 9.58 -12.73
C ASN A 4 -63.52 8.75 -12.65
N THR A 5 -62.44 9.52 -12.62
CA THR A 5 -61.05 9.24 -12.26
C THR A 5 -60.91 8.81 -10.81
N HIS A 6 -59.91 7.98 -10.46
CA HIS A 6 -59.00 8.22 -9.32
C HIS A 6 -57.77 7.29 -9.38
N THR A 7 -56.62 7.92 -9.62
CA THR A 7 -55.25 7.48 -9.36
C THR A 7 -54.93 7.51 -7.87
N TRP A 8 -54.23 6.50 -7.33
CA TRP A 8 -53.33 6.65 -6.17
C TRP A 8 -52.13 5.70 -6.30
N ALA A 9 -50.95 6.30 -6.42
CA ALA A 9 -49.66 5.66 -6.29
C ALA A 9 -49.23 5.73 -4.81
N LEU A 10 -48.75 4.61 -4.26
CA LEU A 10 -48.13 4.56 -2.94
C LEU A 10 -46.60 4.64 -3.12
N LEU A 11 -46.02 5.78 -2.75
CA LEU A 11 -44.59 5.95 -2.51
C LEU A 11 -44.29 5.58 -1.04
N PRO A 12 -43.20 4.84 -0.74
CA PRO A 12 -42.76 4.69 0.64
C PRO A 12 -42.05 5.95 1.12
N LEU A 13 -42.43 6.41 2.32
CA LEU A 13 -41.77 7.46 3.07
C LEU A 13 -40.34 7.02 3.41
N VAL A 14 -39.34 7.71 2.87
CA VAL A 14 -37.96 7.67 3.38
C VAL A 14 -37.86 8.70 4.49
N THR A 15 -37.78 8.23 5.73
CA THR A 15 -37.50 9.08 6.89
C THR A 15 -36.06 9.54 6.83
N LEU A 16 -35.87 10.79 6.43
CA LEU A 16 -34.59 11.50 6.53
C LEU A 16 -34.34 11.84 8.00
N MET A 17 -33.44 11.10 8.67
CA MET A 17 -32.90 11.54 9.96
C MET A 17 -31.98 12.75 9.71
N MET A 18 -32.53 13.94 9.90
CA MET A 18 -31.74 15.17 10.05
C MET A 18 -31.07 15.12 11.43
N ALA A 19 -29.75 14.90 11.45
CA ALA A 19 -28.94 15.17 12.63
C ALA A 19 -28.88 16.69 12.83
N SER A 20 -29.39 17.15 13.96
CA SER A 20 -29.40 18.54 14.38
C SER A 20 -27.98 19.12 14.49
N PRO A 21 -27.75 20.39 14.11
CA PRO A 21 -26.52 21.10 14.44
C PRO A 21 -26.61 21.56 15.90
N SER A 22 -26.08 20.75 16.82
CA SER A 22 -25.93 21.18 18.21
C SER A 22 -24.79 22.20 18.31
N LEU A 23 -25.21 23.42 18.62
CA LEU A 23 -24.44 24.55 19.08
C LEU A 23 -23.43 24.15 20.18
N PHE A 24 -22.13 24.29 19.89
CA PHE A 24 -21.10 24.54 20.89
C PHE A 24 -20.49 25.92 20.62
N ALA A 25 -21.16 26.95 21.15
CA ALA A 25 -20.54 28.22 21.47
C ALA A 25 -20.23 28.19 22.97
N ALA A 26 -18.99 27.86 23.34
CA ALA A 26 -18.49 28.02 24.70
C ALA A 26 -17.00 28.37 24.67
N ALA A 27 -16.72 29.61 25.11
CA ALA A 27 -15.46 30.15 25.59
C ALA A 27 -14.21 29.97 24.71
N ILE A 28 -13.95 30.97 23.86
CA ILE A 28 -12.60 31.26 23.34
C ILE A 28 -11.79 31.84 24.51
N GLY A 29 -11.18 30.97 25.32
CA GLY A 29 -10.02 31.36 26.10
C GLY A 29 -8.83 31.42 25.14
N THR A 30 -8.29 32.61 24.89
CA THR A 30 -6.99 32.75 24.24
C THR A 30 -5.96 31.95 25.04
N PRO A 31 -5.28 30.95 24.44
CA PRO A 31 -4.22 30.25 25.15
C PRO A 31 -3.11 31.25 25.48
N THR A 32 -2.85 31.40 26.78
CA THR A 32 -1.76 32.20 27.31
C THR A 32 -0.45 31.74 26.69
N GLN A 33 0.41 32.69 26.30
CA GLN A 33 1.67 32.52 25.57
C GLN A 33 2.76 31.71 26.32
N ALA A 34 2.41 31.02 27.42
CA ALA A 34 3.34 30.45 28.39
C ALA A 34 3.41 28.90 28.38
N GLU A 35 2.78 28.21 27.42
CA GLU A 35 2.83 26.73 27.37
C GLU A 35 3.00 26.19 25.93
N ARG A 36 3.76 26.90 25.09
CA ARG A 36 4.45 26.26 23.97
C ARG A 36 5.87 25.95 24.41
N LEU A 37 6.02 24.88 25.18
CA LEU A 37 7.29 24.16 25.15
C LEU A 37 7.51 23.79 23.68
N PRO A 38 8.68 24.11 23.08
CA PRO A 38 8.96 23.61 21.75
C PRO A 38 8.81 22.09 21.77
N GLU A 39 8.01 21.53 20.85
CA GLU A 39 8.05 20.09 20.56
C GLU A 39 9.52 19.81 20.18
N GLU A 40 10.35 19.38 21.15
CA GLU A 40 11.71 18.94 20.89
C GLU A 40 11.59 17.75 19.96
N THR A 41 11.76 18.04 18.67
CA THR A 41 11.75 17.05 17.63
C THR A 41 13.06 16.31 17.78
N THR A 42 13.01 15.18 18.47
CA THR A 42 14.19 14.35 18.67
C THR A 42 14.52 13.70 17.33
N LEU A 43 15.67 14.08 16.77
CA LEU A 43 16.23 13.50 15.57
C LEU A 43 17.40 12.59 15.98
N ARG A 44 17.48 11.43 15.36
CA ARG A 44 18.61 10.51 15.43
C ARG A 44 19.35 10.56 14.10
N GLN A 45 20.66 10.77 14.16
CA GLN A 45 21.50 10.73 12.98
C GLN A 45 21.90 9.28 12.66
N ILE A 46 21.58 8.81 11.47
CA ILE A 46 21.97 7.47 10.98
C ILE A 46 22.67 7.67 9.63
N GLY A 47 23.98 7.39 9.61
CA GLY A 47 24.84 7.82 8.52
C GLY A 47 24.85 9.35 8.42
N GLU A 48 24.51 9.87 7.24
CA GLU A 48 24.45 11.31 6.97
C GLU A 48 23.02 11.87 6.96
N LEU A 49 22.02 11.08 7.37
CA LEU A 49 20.61 11.44 7.31
C LEU A 49 20.00 11.56 8.70
N ASP A 50 19.08 12.50 8.84
CA ASP A 50 18.26 12.67 10.03
C ASP A 50 17.02 11.78 9.96
N TRP A 51 16.74 11.13 11.10
CA TRP A 51 15.60 10.25 11.32
C TRP A 51 14.82 10.74 12.54
N HIS A 52 13.53 10.99 12.38
CA HIS A 52 12.67 11.31 13.51
C HIS A 52 12.56 10.12 14.47
N THR A 53 12.58 10.38 15.77
CA THR A 53 12.22 9.39 16.79
C THR A 53 10.81 9.58 17.35
N ASP A 54 10.06 10.54 16.79
CA ASP A 54 8.64 10.77 17.08
C ASP A 54 7.78 10.62 15.82
N TYR A 55 6.76 9.77 15.90
CA TYR A 55 5.87 9.47 14.77
C TYR A 55 5.05 10.70 14.33
N VAL A 56 4.55 11.48 15.28
CA VAL A 56 3.66 12.61 14.98
C VAL A 56 4.43 13.73 14.29
N ALA A 57 5.64 14.02 14.74
CA ALA A 57 6.53 14.99 14.10
C ALA A 57 6.86 14.56 12.67
N ALA A 58 7.25 13.29 12.47
CA ALA A 58 7.54 12.74 11.15
C ALA A 58 6.32 12.80 10.21
N TYR A 59 5.14 12.43 10.70
CA TYR A 59 3.90 12.48 9.94
C TYR A 59 3.53 13.92 9.56
N LYS A 60 3.57 14.86 10.51
CA LYS A 60 3.29 16.28 10.26
C LYS A 60 4.27 16.84 9.20
N GLU A 61 5.54 16.49 9.28
CA GLU A 61 6.55 16.91 8.32
C GLU A 61 6.31 16.32 6.93
N ALA A 62 6.10 15.00 6.84
CA ALA A 62 5.81 14.30 5.59
C ALA A 62 4.57 14.87 4.89
N ASN A 63 3.50 15.10 5.66
CA ASN A 63 2.27 15.69 5.15
C ASN A 63 2.46 17.13 4.67
N ARG A 64 3.16 17.97 5.45
CA ARG A 64 3.47 19.36 5.06
C ARG A 64 4.32 19.42 3.79
N ASN A 65 5.28 18.52 3.66
CA ASN A 65 6.23 18.50 2.55
C ASN A 65 5.72 17.72 1.34
N LYS A 66 4.56 17.05 1.45
CA LYS A 66 4.00 16.17 0.41
C LYS A 66 4.96 15.06 -0.01
N GLN A 67 5.53 14.38 0.98
CA GLN A 67 6.50 13.29 0.80
C GLN A 67 5.98 11.99 1.40
N GLU A 68 6.42 10.85 0.88
CA GLU A 68 6.19 9.58 1.56
C GLU A 68 6.92 9.57 2.92
N LEU A 69 6.28 8.94 3.92
CA LEU A 69 6.86 8.70 5.24
C LEU A 69 7.39 7.26 5.30
N LEU A 70 8.70 7.11 5.35
CA LEU A 70 9.38 5.84 5.61
C LEU A 70 9.58 5.65 7.11
N ILE A 71 9.08 4.54 7.65
CA ILE A 71 9.18 4.16 9.05
C ILE A 71 10.00 2.88 9.17
N CYS A 72 11.05 2.92 9.97
CA CYS A 72 11.77 1.74 10.44
C CYS A 72 11.35 1.43 11.88
N PHE A 73 10.61 0.34 12.06
CA PHE A 73 10.35 -0.21 13.40
C PHE A 73 11.54 -1.05 13.85
N GLU A 74 12.14 -0.66 14.97
CA GLU A 74 13.42 -1.20 15.44
C GLU A 74 13.38 -2.69 15.81
N HIS A 75 14.51 -3.37 15.64
CA HIS A 75 14.72 -4.69 16.19
C HIS A 75 14.63 -4.71 17.72
N GLN A 76 14.08 -5.80 18.27
CA GLN A 76 14.14 -6.04 19.72
C GLN A 76 15.57 -6.22 20.23
N SER A 77 16.47 -6.72 19.37
CA SER A 77 17.89 -6.88 19.67
C SER A 77 18.65 -5.61 19.29
N PRO A 78 19.28 -4.89 20.25
CA PRO A 78 20.07 -3.71 19.96
C PRO A 78 21.25 -3.98 19.02
N GLU A 79 21.82 -5.20 19.06
CA GLU A 79 22.90 -5.60 18.17
C GLU A 79 22.41 -5.72 16.73
N GLN A 80 21.26 -6.37 16.51
CA GLN A 80 20.65 -6.45 15.18
C GLN A 80 20.27 -5.06 14.66
N GLN A 81 19.73 -4.20 15.53
CA GLN A 81 19.39 -2.82 15.18
C GLN A 81 20.62 -2.04 14.73
N THR A 82 21.70 -2.09 15.51
CA THR A 82 22.96 -1.41 15.18
C THR A 82 23.54 -1.91 13.86
N ARG A 83 23.54 -3.23 13.63
CA ARG A 83 24.01 -3.82 12.37
C ARG A 83 23.13 -3.40 11.19
N PHE A 84 21.81 -3.35 11.35
CA PHE A 84 20.90 -2.93 10.30
C PHE A 84 21.13 -1.46 9.94
N GLU A 85 21.25 -0.58 10.94
CA GLU A 85 21.54 0.83 10.73
C GLU A 85 22.86 1.04 9.97
N GLN A 86 23.95 0.42 10.43
CA GLN A 86 25.29 0.59 9.86
C GLN A 86 25.45 0.00 8.46
N ASN A 87 24.78 -1.13 8.18
CA ASN A 87 24.97 -1.85 6.91
C ASN A 87 23.90 -1.53 5.87
N VAL A 88 22.73 -1.01 6.28
CA VAL A 88 21.60 -0.80 5.39
C VAL A 88 21.19 0.67 5.39
N LEU A 89 20.81 1.24 6.53
CA LEU A 89 20.25 2.60 6.58
C LEU A 89 21.29 3.71 6.36
N SER A 90 22.54 3.49 6.77
CA SER A 90 23.65 4.42 6.52
C SER A 90 24.37 4.19 5.20
N SER A 91 23.86 3.29 4.35
CA SER A 91 24.47 3.02 3.06
C SER A 91 24.41 4.24 2.15
N ALA A 92 25.57 4.73 1.70
CA ALA A 92 25.65 5.85 0.77
C ALA A 92 24.96 5.55 -0.58
N ALA A 93 24.78 4.27 -0.92
CA ALA A 93 24.13 3.84 -2.15
C ALA A 93 22.67 4.28 -2.26
N PHE A 94 22.01 4.59 -1.14
CA PHE A 94 20.58 4.96 -1.10
C PHE A 94 20.35 6.37 -0.59
N LYS A 95 21.40 7.18 -0.47
CA LYS A 95 21.30 8.51 0.14
C LYS A 95 20.32 9.40 -0.64
N GLU A 96 20.36 9.33 -1.97
CA GLU A 96 19.47 10.11 -2.83
C GLU A 96 18.02 9.62 -2.71
N GLU A 97 17.79 8.32 -2.80
CA GLU A 97 16.46 7.72 -2.68
C GLU A 97 15.86 7.97 -1.31
N LEU A 98 16.61 7.72 -0.22
CA LEU A 98 16.17 8.00 1.14
C LEU A 98 15.92 9.50 1.37
N GLY A 99 16.64 10.38 0.66
CA GLY A 99 16.41 11.83 0.68
C GLY A 99 15.02 12.24 0.18
N GLY A 100 14.39 11.42 -0.67
CA GLY A 100 13.01 11.63 -1.14
C GLY A 100 11.93 11.38 -0.08
N PHE A 101 12.27 10.75 1.03
CA PHE A 101 11.33 10.41 2.11
C PHE A 101 11.51 11.32 3.32
N VAL A 102 10.45 11.51 4.09
CA VAL A 102 10.61 11.79 5.53
C VAL A 102 10.82 10.46 6.24
N ARG A 103 11.75 10.40 7.19
CA ARG A 103 12.23 9.14 7.77
C ARG A 103 11.99 9.12 9.26
N ALA A 104 11.43 8.04 9.77
CA ALA A 104 11.27 7.81 11.19
C ALA A 104 11.88 6.47 11.59
N ILE A 105 12.52 6.43 12.76
CA ILE A 105 12.99 5.22 13.42
C ILE A 105 12.31 5.14 14.79
N LEU A 106 11.50 4.09 14.97
CA LEU A 106 10.57 4.00 16.09
C LEU A 106 10.73 2.66 16.82
N PRO A 107 10.72 2.66 18.16
CA PRO A 107 10.69 1.42 18.91
C PRO A 107 9.36 0.68 18.70
N LEU A 108 9.34 -0.63 18.93
CA LEU A 108 8.13 -1.45 18.71
C LEU A 108 6.93 -1.05 19.58
N ASN A 109 7.18 -0.37 20.70
CA ASN A 109 6.18 0.13 21.63
C ASN A 109 5.84 1.61 21.42
N ALA A 110 6.30 2.24 20.32
CA ALA A 110 5.98 3.62 20.00
C ALA A 110 4.47 3.87 20.10
N ALA A 111 4.07 4.88 20.86
CA ALA A 111 2.68 5.26 21.06
C ALA A 111 2.30 6.43 20.15
N VAL A 112 1.02 6.54 19.82
CA VAL A 112 0.47 7.76 19.22
C VAL A 112 -0.07 8.63 20.35
N PRO A 113 0.43 9.86 20.53
CA PRO A 113 -0.11 10.80 21.51
C PRO A 113 -1.63 10.94 21.39
N GLY A 114 -2.33 10.76 22.51
CA GLY A 114 -3.80 10.80 22.55
C GLY A 114 -4.49 9.47 22.26
N GLU A 115 -3.75 8.44 21.86
CA GLU A 115 -4.26 7.07 21.74
C GLU A 115 -3.72 6.17 22.84
N ASN A 116 -4.58 5.27 23.36
CA ASN A 116 -4.19 4.27 24.36
C ASN A 116 -3.61 2.98 23.73
N GLN A 117 -3.04 3.07 22.53
CA GLN A 117 -2.48 1.91 21.82
C GLN A 117 -1.11 2.20 21.22
N THR A 118 -0.30 1.15 21.13
CA THR A 118 0.94 1.16 20.36
C THR A 118 0.65 1.31 18.87
N LEU A 119 1.43 2.13 18.16
CA LEU A 119 1.27 2.41 16.74
C LEU A 119 1.20 1.13 15.88
N LEU A 120 2.09 0.17 16.13
CA LEU A 120 2.12 -1.14 15.46
C LEU A 120 0.85 -1.99 15.66
N TRP A 121 -0.01 -1.63 16.61
CA TRP A 121 -1.27 -2.31 16.88
C TRP A 121 -2.45 -1.62 16.20
N HIS A 122 -2.26 -0.41 15.66
CA HIS A 122 -3.26 0.28 14.87
C HIS A 122 -3.61 -0.54 13.61
N PRO A 123 -4.89 -0.69 13.22
CA PRO A 123 -5.31 -1.50 12.08
C PRO A 123 -4.59 -1.19 10.75
N SER A 124 -4.21 0.07 10.52
CA SER A 124 -3.43 0.47 9.33
C SER A 124 -2.08 -0.25 9.21
N PHE A 125 -1.50 -0.72 10.31
CA PHE A 125 -0.23 -1.47 10.35
C PHE A 125 -0.44 -2.99 10.47
N GLN A 126 -1.64 -3.51 10.22
CA GLN A 126 -1.94 -4.95 10.35
C GLN A 126 -0.96 -5.85 9.57
N TYR A 127 -0.46 -5.40 8.43
CA TYR A 127 0.50 -6.15 7.59
C TYR A 127 1.96 -6.08 8.09
N MET A 128 2.23 -5.33 9.16
CA MET A 128 3.48 -5.42 9.91
C MET A 128 3.45 -6.55 10.94
N TYR A 129 2.30 -7.18 11.19
CA TYR A 129 2.13 -8.30 12.12
C TYR A 129 2.72 -8.05 13.52
N LYS A 130 2.74 -6.79 13.96
CA LYS A 130 3.34 -6.33 15.23
C LYS A 130 4.85 -6.65 15.34
N GLN A 131 5.55 -6.72 14.22
CA GLN A 131 6.98 -7.02 14.12
C GLN A 131 7.78 -5.77 13.76
N ALA A 132 9.09 -5.81 14.05
CA ALA A 132 10.07 -4.90 13.49
C ALA A 132 10.03 -4.95 11.96
N GLY A 133 10.41 -3.87 11.27
CA GLY A 133 10.41 -3.85 9.81
C GLY A 133 10.32 -2.47 9.19
N ILE A 134 10.15 -2.45 7.87
CA ILE A 134 9.97 -1.22 7.08
C ILE A 134 8.50 -1.04 6.74
N ALA A 135 8.00 0.18 6.95
CA ALA A 135 6.67 0.64 6.57
C ALA A 135 6.80 1.93 5.75
N ILE A 136 5.93 2.13 4.76
CA ILE A 136 5.88 3.38 3.98
C ILE A 136 4.42 3.84 3.89
N LEU A 137 4.17 5.10 4.26
CA LEU A 137 2.89 5.78 4.05
C LEU A 137 2.98 6.76 2.89
N ASP A 138 1.94 6.83 2.08
CA ASP A 138 1.82 7.84 1.02
C ASP A 138 1.16 9.10 1.57
N LEU A 139 1.88 10.21 1.58
CA LEU A 139 1.37 11.54 1.96
C LEU A 139 1.63 12.57 0.84
N THR A 140 1.83 12.10 -0.40
CA THR A 140 2.31 12.92 -1.52
C THR A 140 1.23 13.76 -2.18
N ASP A 141 -0.02 13.28 -2.20
CA ASP A 141 -1.15 13.95 -2.83
C ASP A 141 -2.42 13.76 -2.00
N GLU A 142 -2.90 14.84 -1.36
CA GLU A 142 -4.12 14.86 -0.54
C GLU A 142 -5.40 14.46 -1.30
N THR A 143 -5.38 14.53 -2.64
CA THR A 143 -6.53 14.14 -3.47
C THR A 143 -6.50 12.66 -3.87
N SER A 144 -5.37 11.99 -3.66
CA SER A 144 -5.21 10.57 -3.95
C SER A 144 -5.97 9.71 -2.94
N PRO A 145 -6.63 8.61 -3.37
CA PRO A 145 -7.18 7.62 -2.45
C PRO A 145 -6.10 6.90 -1.62
N LEU A 146 -4.82 7.04 -2.00
CA LEU A 146 -3.69 6.50 -1.24
C LEU A 146 -3.20 7.44 -0.13
N HIS A 147 -3.68 8.68 -0.08
CA HIS A 147 -3.22 9.64 0.92
C HIS A 147 -3.49 9.14 2.35
N GLY A 148 -2.45 9.16 3.17
CA GLY A 148 -2.45 8.65 4.54
C GLY A 148 -2.51 7.12 4.64
N GLN A 149 -2.47 6.38 3.54
CA GLN A 149 -2.52 4.91 3.54
C GLN A 149 -1.12 4.32 3.68
N LEU A 150 -1.04 3.18 4.37
CA LEU A 150 0.15 2.33 4.34
C LEU A 150 0.24 1.66 2.97
N VAL A 151 1.27 2.01 2.19
CA VAL A 151 1.50 1.49 0.83
C VAL A 151 2.61 0.46 0.77
N THR A 152 3.41 0.32 1.82
CA THR A 152 4.42 -0.75 1.95
C THR A 152 4.44 -1.28 3.37
N ALA A 153 4.45 -2.61 3.52
CA ALA A 153 4.73 -3.29 4.77
C ALA A 153 5.75 -4.42 4.51
N HIS A 154 6.90 -4.34 5.17
CA HIS A 154 7.97 -5.32 5.08
C HIS A 154 8.44 -5.69 6.50
N PRO A 155 7.70 -6.55 7.21
CA PRO A 155 8.09 -7.05 8.52
C PRO A 155 9.35 -7.92 8.41
N PHE A 156 10.29 -7.73 9.33
CA PHE A 156 11.49 -8.55 9.44
C PHE A 156 11.11 -9.95 9.94
N ARG A 157 11.54 -10.97 9.20
CA ARG A 157 11.28 -12.37 9.57
C ARG A 157 12.37 -12.85 10.52
N SER A 158 12.05 -13.83 11.37
CA SER A 158 13.03 -14.43 12.29
C SER A 158 14.29 -14.88 11.55
N GLY A 159 15.41 -14.20 11.81
CA GLY A 159 16.70 -14.49 11.20
C GLY A 159 16.97 -13.83 9.83
N HIS A 160 16.02 -13.06 9.27
CA HIS A 160 16.21 -12.31 8.03
C HIS A 160 15.82 -10.84 8.21
N THR A 161 16.83 -9.97 8.21
CA THR A 161 16.61 -8.52 8.15
C THR A 161 16.52 -8.10 6.69
N CYS A 162 15.89 -6.96 6.43
CA CYS A 162 15.95 -6.35 5.10
C CYS A 162 17.41 -6.07 4.74
N SER A 163 17.84 -6.51 3.56
CA SER A 163 19.14 -6.20 3.00
C SER A 163 19.11 -4.85 2.27
N ALA A 164 20.29 -4.31 1.97
CA ALA A 164 20.47 -3.09 1.18
C ALA A 164 19.70 -3.13 -0.16
N ASP A 165 19.83 -4.23 -0.90
CA ASP A 165 19.16 -4.46 -2.19
C ASP A 165 17.63 -4.62 -2.07
N GLU A 166 17.16 -5.24 -0.99
CA GLU A 166 15.72 -5.29 -0.69
C GLU A 166 15.17 -3.89 -0.36
N LEU A 167 15.89 -3.10 0.43
CA LEU A 167 15.49 -1.72 0.73
C LEU A 167 15.43 -0.88 -0.54
N GLN A 168 16.47 -0.91 -1.38
CA GLN A 168 16.46 -0.24 -2.70
C GLN A 168 15.23 -0.62 -3.52
N THR A 169 14.89 -1.92 -3.56
CA THR A 169 13.72 -2.39 -4.28
C THR A 169 12.44 -1.77 -3.70
N LEU A 170 12.29 -1.73 -2.37
CA LEU A 170 11.11 -1.16 -1.69
C LEU A 170 10.97 0.35 -1.97
N LEU A 171 12.07 1.10 -1.92
CA LEU A 171 12.09 2.56 -2.15
C LEU A 171 11.73 2.93 -3.60
N THR A 172 11.99 2.04 -4.55
CA THR A 172 11.81 2.29 -6.00
C THR A 172 10.56 1.63 -6.58
N LEU A 173 9.72 1.03 -5.73
CA LEU A 173 8.43 0.52 -6.18
C LEU A 173 7.56 1.67 -6.69
N PRO A 174 6.76 1.45 -7.75
CA PRO A 174 5.85 2.46 -8.25
C PRO A 174 4.75 2.78 -7.23
N SER A 175 4.15 3.97 -7.33
CA SER A 175 2.94 4.30 -6.57
C SER A 175 1.84 3.27 -6.84
N GLY A 176 1.12 2.89 -5.78
CA GLY A 176 0.11 1.86 -5.81
C GLY A 176 -0.32 1.46 -4.41
N THR A 177 -1.40 0.69 -4.32
CA THR A 177 -1.85 0.12 -3.03
C THR A 177 -0.81 -0.84 -2.47
N ILE A 178 -0.94 -1.18 -1.19
CA ILE A 178 -0.08 -2.17 -0.54
C ILE A 178 -0.08 -3.52 -1.26
N THR A 179 -1.22 -3.98 -1.78
CA THR A 179 -1.34 -5.25 -2.50
C THR A 179 -0.61 -5.21 -3.85
N GLN A 180 -0.73 -4.09 -4.58
CA GLN A 180 -0.01 -3.87 -5.84
C GLN A 180 1.50 -3.85 -5.60
N ARG A 181 1.95 -3.04 -4.64
CA ARG A 181 3.38 -2.89 -4.31
C ARG A 181 3.99 -4.18 -3.78
N THR A 182 3.30 -4.93 -2.91
CA THR A 182 3.80 -6.23 -2.43
C THR A 182 3.95 -7.25 -3.55
N LEU A 183 2.98 -7.33 -4.48
CA LEU A 183 3.06 -8.26 -5.60
C LEU A 183 4.17 -7.90 -6.59
N ILE A 184 4.35 -6.60 -6.88
CA ILE A 184 5.43 -6.09 -7.72
C ILE A 184 6.79 -6.33 -7.05
N TYR A 185 6.91 -6.09 -5.75
CA TYR A 185 8.10 -6.39 -4.97
C TYR A 185 8.48 -7.88 -5.09
N ALA A 186 7.53 -8.77 -4.84
CA ALA A 186 7.76 -10.21 -4.91
C ALA A 186 8.24 -10.65 -6.31
N LEU A 187 7.69 -10.04 -7.38
CA LEU A 187 8.15 -10.29 -8.75
C LEU A 187 9.56 -9.76 -9.02
N LYS A 188 9.89 -8.53 -8.59
CA LYS A 188 11.23 -7.96 -8.73
C LYS A 188 12.29 -8.76 -7.98
N ARG A 189 11.92 -9.38 -6.86
CA ARG A 189 12.80 -10.25 -6.05
C ARG A 189 12.79 -11.72 -6.47
N HIS A 190 11.97 -12.10 -7.44
CA HIS A 190 11.87 -13.51 -7.85
C HIS A 190 13.20 -13.98 -8.48
N PRO A 191 13.71 -15.19 -8.14
CA PRO A 191 15.03 -15.65 -8.62
C PRO A 191 15.20 -15.69 -10.14
N GLU A 192 14.13 -15.96 -10.87
CA GLU A 192 14.13 -15.99 -12.35
C GLU A 192 13.95 -14.60 -13.00
N GLN A 193 13.77 -13.53 -12.23
CA GLN A 193 13.70 -12.15 -12.70
C GLN A 193 12.78 -11.95 -13.92
N PRO A 194 11.46 -12.19 -13.80
CA PRO A 194 10.52 -11.99 -14.89
C PRO A 194 10.59 -10.54 -15.41
N GLN A 195 10.73 -10.35 -16.74
CA GLN A 195 11.03 -9.03 -17.32
C GLN A 195 9.82 -8.09 -17.39
N SER A 196 8.61 -8.58 -17.15
CA SER A 196 7.39 -7.77 -17.14
C SER A 196 7.47 -6.59 -16.16
N VAL A 197 8.04 -6.78 -14.96
CA VAL A 197 8.24 -5.72 -13.95
C VAL A 197 9.40 -4.75 -14.26
N ASN A 198 10.08 -4.93 -15.39
CA ASN A 198 11.05 -3.98 -15.96
C ASN A 198 10.44 -3.15 -17.11
N SER A 199 9.13 -3.32 -17.37
CA SER A 199 8.35 -2.50 -18.30
C SER A 199 7.90 -1.20 -17.61
N THR A 200 7.19 -0.31 -18.31
CA THR A 200 6.63 0.90 -17.67
C THR A 200 5.33 0.55 -16.94
N VAL A 201 5.24 0.88 -15.65
CA VAL A 201 3.97 0.73 -14.93
C VAL A 201 2.92 1.66 -15.54
N HIS A 202 1.68 1.20 -15.68
CA HIS A 202 0.59 2.03 -16.19
C HIS A 202 -0.58 2.07 -15.19
N PRO A 203 -0.98 3.25 -14.67
CA PRO A 203 -2.04 3.35 -13.64
C PRO A 203 -3.36 2.69 -14.05
N TYR A 204 -3.76 2.83 -15.31
CA TYR A 204 -4.95 2.14 -15.81
C TYR A 204 -4.82 0.60 -15.79
N LEU A 205 -3.63 0.04 -16.03
CA LEU A 205 -3.44 -1.40 -15.94
C LEU A 205 -3.42 -1.90 -14.49
N LEU A 206 -2.88 -1.11 -13.54
CA LEU A 206 -3.05 -1.39 -12.10
C LEU A 206 -4.53 -1.44 -11.72
N HIS A 207 -5.31 -0.46 -12.18
CA HIS A 207 -6.75 -0.42 -11.98
C HIS A 207 -7.45 -1.64 -12.60
N MET A 208 -7.13 -2.02 -13.84
CA MET A 208 -7.76 -3.16 -14.50
C MET A 208 -7.38 -4.51 -13.86
N SER A 209 -6.16 -4.63 -13.33
CA SER A 209 -5.76 -5.76 -12.49
C SER A 209 -6.58 -5.81 -11.20
N ASN A 210 -6.79 -4.66 -10.53
CA ASN A 210 -7.64 -4.56 -9.35
C ASN A 210 -9.09 -4.98 -9.65
N VAL A 211 -9.67 -4.52 -10.77
CA VAL A 211 -11.04 -4.85 -11.19
C VAL A 211 -11.22 -6.36 -11.36
N ASN A 212 -10.28 -7.05 -12.02
CA ASN A 212 -10.40 -8.49 -12.20
C ASN A 212 -10.15 -9.26 -10.90
N SER A 213 -9.15 -8.87 -10.11
CA SER A 213 -8.88 -9.49 -8.80
C SER A 213 -10.07 -9.36 -7.85
N ASN A 214 -10.72 -8.18 -7.80
CA ASN A 214 -11.97 -7.98 -7.06
C ASN A 214 -13.12 -8.84 -7.59
N THR A 215 -13.23 -8.97 -8.92
CA THR A 215 -14.27 -9.81 -9.53
C THR A 215 -14.08 -11.27 -9.15
N MET A 216 -12.85 -11.79 -9.23
CA MET A 216 -12.51 -13.14 -8.78
C MET A 216 -12.80 -13.33 -7.28
N ALA A 217 -12.42 -12.37 -6.45
CA ALA A 217 -12.65 -12.38 -5.00
C ALA A 217 -14.16 -12.39 -4.65
N ARG A 218 -14.98 -11.61 -5.36
CA ARG A 218 -16.44 -11.60 -5.17
C ARG A 218 -17.10 -12.91 -5.61
N LEU A 219 -16.63 -13.50 -6.70
CA LEU A 219 -17.16 -14.75 -7.24
C LEU A 219 -16.56 -15.99 -6.58
N ASN A 220 -15.52 -15.82 -5.76
CA ASN A 220 -14.68 -16.89 -5.23
C ASN A 220 -14.15 -17.85 -6.33
N GLN A 221 -13.86 -17.32 -7.52
CA GLN A 221 -13.52 -18.11 -8.71
C GLN A 221 -12.44 -17.43 -9.55
N VAL A 222 -11.35 -18.16 -9.83
CA VAL A 222 -10.29 -17.70 -10.76
C VAL A 222 -10.83 -17.65 -12.18
N GLY A 223 -10.53 -16.59 -12.92
CA GLY A 223 -10.88 -16.50 -14.33
C GLY A 223 -10.56 -15.15 -14.97
N HIS A 224 -10.65 -15.12 -16.30
CA HIS A 224 -10.54 -13.92 -17.13
C HIS A 224 -11.93 -13.25 -17.26
N HIS A 225 -12.52 -12.87 -16.13
CA HIS A 225 -13.91 -12.43 -16.09
C HIS A 225 -14.12 -11.16 -16.93
N ASN A 226 -15.15 -11.18 -17.78
CA ASN A 226 -15.50 -10.11 -18.72
C ASN A 226 -14.34 -9.69 -19.66
N TRP A 227 -13.42 -10.61 -19.97
CA TRP A 227 -12.20 -10.29 -20.73
C TRP A 227 -12.47 -9.59 -22.06
N SER A 228 -13.42 -10.04 -22.88
CA SER A 228 -13.68 -9.41 -24.19
C SER A 228 -13.95 -7.91 -24.09
N SER A 229 -14.72 -7.48 -23.09
CA SER A 229 -15.02 -6.06 -22.85
C SER A 229 -13.80 -5.32 -22.29
N ARG A 230 -13.14 -5.91 -21.27
CA ARG A 230 -11.95 -5.30 -20.65
C ARG A 230 -10.78 -5.19 -21.64
N PHE A 231 -10.58 -6.17 -22.50
CA PHE A 231 -9.57 -6.16 -23.58
C PHE A 231 -9.78 -4.98 -24.52
N GLN A 232 -11.01 -4.73 -24.97
CA GLN A 232 -11.31 -3.57 -25.82
C GLN A 232 -11.06 -2.25 -25.10
N GLN A 233 -11.46 -2.14 -23.83
CA GLN A 233 -11.22 -0.95 -23.00
C GLN A 233 -9.73 -0.69 -22.78
N ILE A 234 -8.97 -1.74 -22.42
CA ILE A 234 -7.52 -1.66 -22.21
C ILE A 234 -6.84 -1.21 -23.50
N ASN A 235 -7.08 -1.90 -24.62
CA ASN A 235 -6.43 -1.59 -25.89
C ASN A 235 -6.75 -0.16 -26.37
N GLY A 236 -7.98 0.31 -26.15
CA GLY A 236 -8.37 1.69 -26.45
C GLY A 236 -7.70 2.73 -25.55
N ALA A 237 -7.47 2.41 -24.27
CA ALA A 237 -6.90 3.33 -23.30
C ALA A 237 -5.37 3.45 -23.38
N VAL A 238 -4.67 2.32 -23.57
CA VAL A 238 -3.19 2.28 -23.52
C VAL A 238 -2.54 2.22 -24.89
N GLY A 239 -3.31 1.88 -25.93
CA GLY A 239 -2.85 1.73 -27.30
C GLY A 239 -1.94 0.51 -27.46
N GLY A 240 -2.47 -0.58 -28.00
CA GLY A 240 -1.74 -1.84 -28.14
C GLY A 240 -2.61 -3.08 -27.97
N LEU A 241 -2.02 -4.27 -28.12
CA LEU A 241 -2.68 -5.51 -27.75
C LEU A 241 -2.39 -5.84 -26.29
N SER A 242 -3.42 -6.17 -25.52
CA SER A 242 -3.27 -6.56 -24.12
C SER A 242 -3.38 -8.06 -23.89
N SER A 243 -2.74 -8.52 -22.82
CA SER A 243 -2.88 -9.88 -22.30
C SER A 243 -3.04 -9.86 -20.77
N GLU A 244 -3.59 -10.94 -20.23
CA GLU A 244 -3.87 -11.08 -18.80
C GLU A 244 -3.46 -12.45 -18.28
N VAL A 245 -2.97 -12.48 -17.04
CA VAL A 245 -2.77 -13.71 -16.25
C VAL A 245 -3.57 -13.60 -14.96
N ALA A 246 -4.22 -14.69 -14.54
CA ALA A 246 -5.09 -14.71 -13.37
C ALA A 246 -4.88 -16.01 -12.58
N VAL A 247 -4.69 -15.89 -11.26
CA VAL A 247 -4.49 -17.05 -10.36
C VAL A 247 -5.13 -16.77 -9.00
N SER A 248 -5.23 -17.82 -8.20
CA SER A 248 -5.40 -17.71 -6.76
C SER A 248 -4.11 -18.14 -6.05
N GLY A 249 -3.90 -17.64 -4.84
CA GLY A 249 -2.84 -18.06 -3.93
C GLY A 249 -3.29 -18.02 -2.48
N ASN A 250 -2.49 -18.62 -1.61
CA ASN A 250 -2.70 -18.65 -0.16
C ASN A 250 -1.37 -18.37 0.57
N GLY A 251 -1.46 -17.92 1.82
CA GLY A 251 -0.30 -17.69 2.66
C GLY A 251 -0.68 -17.05 3.99
N TYR A 252 0.31 -16.97 4.89
CA TYR A 252 0.11 -16.37 6.21
C TYR A 252 0.37 -14.87 6.20
N THR A 253 1.38 -14.42 5.45
CA THR A 253 1.69 -12.99 5.27
C THR A 253 1.37 -12.52 3.86
N LEU A 254 1.21 -11.21 3.66
CA LEU A 254 0.93 -10.62 2.36
C LEU A 254 2.02 -10.97 1.33
N LEU A 255 3.28 -11.04 1.77
CA LEU A 255 4.40 -11.46 0.93
C LEU A 255 4.38 -12.97 0.62
N ASP A 256 3.96 -13.82 1.56
CA ASP A 256 3.80 -15.26 1.28
C ASP A 256 2.71 -15.49 0.24
N ILE A 257 1.59 -14.76 0.36
CA ILE A 257 0.49 -14.79 -0.60
C ILE A 257 0.97 -14.36 -1.99
N ALA A 258 1.72 -13.25 -2.09
CA ALA A 258 2.28 -12.79 -3.36
C ALA A 258 3.21 -13.84 -3.97
N ASN A 259 4.11 -14.42 -3.17
CA ASN A 259 5.01 -15.49 -3.62
C ASN A 259 4.25 -16.74 -4.09
N ASP A 260 3.16 -17.10 -3.41
CA ASP A 260 2.33 -18.24 -3.80
C ASP A 260 1.56 -18.02 -5.11
N CYS A 261 1.08 -16.80 -5.34
CA CYS A 261 0.49 -16.40 -6.63
C CYS A 261 1.54 -16.51 -7.75
N ILE A 262 2.75 -16.01 -7.52
CA ILE A 262 3.85 -16.08 -8.49
C ILE A 262 4.23 -17.53 -8.78
N ARG A 263 4.34 -18.37 -7.75
CA ARG A 263 4.60 -19.81 -7.90
C ARG A 263 3.53 -20.49 -8.76
N THR A 264 2.25 -20.12 -8.59
CA THR A 264 1.13 -20.66 -9.36
C THR A 264 1.16 -20.20 -10.82
N TRP A 265 1.48 -18.93 -11.09
CA TRP A 265 1.75 -18.47 -12.45
C TRP A 265 2.94 -19.21 -13.06
N ARG A 266 4.02 -19.36 -12.31
CA ARG A 266 5.26 -20.03 -12.74
C ARG A 266 5.05 -21.49 -13.13
N SER A 267 4.08 -22.19 -12.53
CA SER A 267 3.74 -23.57 -12.91
C SER A 267 2.96 -23.70 -14.22
N SER A 268 2.50 -22.60 -14.81
CA SER A 268 1.83 -22.58 -16.12
C SER A 268 2.75 -21.94 -17.16
N ALA A 269 3.13 -22.70 -18.19
CA ALA A 269 3.96 -22.20 -19.27
C ALA A 269 3.33 -20.97 -19.97
N GLY A 270 1.99 -20.97 -20.13
CA GLY A 270 1.26 -19.84 -20.70
C GLY A 270 1.39 -18.58 -19.85
N HIS A 271 1.10 -18.66 -18.55
CA HIS A 271 1.23 -17.51 -17.65
C HIS A 271 2.67 -17.02 -17.56
N TRP A 272 3.62 -17.94 -17.39
CA TRP A 272 5.03 -17.59 -17.22
C TRP A 272 5.64 -16.99 -18.48
N ASN A 273 5.17 -17.38 -19.67
CA ASN A 273 5.61 -16.77 -20.92
C ASN A 273 5.22 -15.29 -21.00
N SER A 274 4.01 -14.90 -20.59
CA SER A 274 3.65 -13.49 -20.50
C SER A 274 4.55 -12.76 -19.50
N MET A 275 4.73 -13.30 -18.30
CA MET A 275 5.48 -12.61 -17.25
C MET A 275 6.98 -12.47 -17.52
N ARG A 276 7.60 -13.44 -18.21
CA ARG A 276 9.03 -13.38 -18.54
C ARG A 276 9.36 -12.40 -19.66
N GLN A 277 8.38 -11.95 -20.43
CA GLN A 277 8.59 -11.00 -21.52
C GLN A 277 8.60 -9.57 -21.00
N ARG A 278 9.33 -8.72 -21.70
CA ARG A 278 9.24 -7.27 -21.50
C ARG A 278 8.08 -6.77 -22.34
N HIS A 279 7.28 -5.89 -21.75
CA HIS A 279 6.16 -5.24 -22.41
C HIS A 279 6.40 -3.73 -22.52
N ARG A 280 5.52 -3.03 -23.23
CA ARG A 280 5.44 -1.57 -23.12
C ARG A 280 4.91 -1.17 -21.75
N TYR A 281 3.79 -1.76 -21.34
CA TYR A 281 3.12 -1.45 -20.08
C TYR A 281 2.77 -2.68 -19.25
N TYR A 282 2.74 -2.51 -17.93
CA TYR A 282 2.26 -3.54 -17.00
C TYR A 282 1.42 -2.98 -15.84
N GLY A 283 0.62 -3.84 -15.23
CA GLY A 283 -0.04 -3.62 -13.94
C GLY A 283 -0.36 -4.93 -13.22
N TYR A 284 -0.21 -4.96 -11.90
CA TYR A 284 -0.49 -6.12 -11.05
C TYR A 284 -1.33 -5.71 -9.85
N ASP A 285 -2.22 -6.60 -9.39
CA ASP A 285 -2.89 -6.46 -8.10
C ASP A 285 -3.39 -7.81 -7.57
N MET A 286 -3.61 -7.90 -6.26
CA MET A 286 -4.21 -9.05 -5.60
C MET A 286 -5.23 -8.63 -4.54
N VAL A 287 -6.30 -9.42 -4.39
CA VAL A 287 -7.43 -9.11 -3.50
C VAL A 287 -7.88 -10.39 -2.78
N GLN A 288 -8.21 -10.29 -1.50
CA GLN A 288 -8.76 -11.40 -0.72
C GLN A 288 -10.28 -11.53 -0.93
N GLY A 289 -10.74 -12.74 -1.24
CA GLY A 289 -12.15 -13.10 -1.23
C GLY A 289 -12.68 -13.34 0.19
N SER A 290 -14.00 -13.33 0.35
CA SER A 290 -14.64 -13.62 1.64
C SER A 290 -14.41 -15.07 2.11
N ASN A 291 -14.01 -15.96 1.20
CA ASN A 291 -13.58 -17.33 1.49
C ASN A 291 -12.13 -17.42 2.02
N GLY A 292 -11.44 -16.30 2.21
CA GLY A 292 -10.05 -16.24 2.68
C GLY A 292 -8.99 -16.49 1.60
N THR A 293 -9.38 -16.92 0.39
CA THR A 293 -8.48 -17.11 -0.75
C THR A 293 -8.08 -15.77 -1.35
N TRP A 294 -6.83 -15.64 -1.78
CA TRP A 294 -6.36 -14.47 -2.50
C TRP A 294 -6.36 -14.70 -3.99
N TYR A 295 -6.74 -13.66 -4.75
CA TYR A 295 -6.86 -13.69 -6.20
C TYR A 295 -5.97 -12.61 -6.79
N ALA A 296 -5.09 -12.97 -7.71
CA ALA A 296 -4.11 -12.07 -8.30
C ALA A 296 -4.27 -11.99 -9.82
N THR A 297 -4.08 -10.79 -10.35
CA THR A 297 -4.13 -10.48 -11.78
C THR A 297 -2.88 -9.72 -12.19
N GLY A 298 -2.29 -10.10 -13.33
CA GLY A 298 -1.33 -9.29 -14.07
C GLY A 298 -1.89 -8.95 -15.44
N VAL A 299 -1.77 -7.68 -15.85
CA VAL A 299 -2.19 -7.19 -17.17
C VAL A 299 -1.01 -6.53 -17.86
N PHE A 300 -0.84 -6.82 -19.14
CA PHE A 300 0.26 -6.36 -19.98
C PHE A 300 -0.27 -5.75 -21.26
N ALA A 301 0.45 -4.79 -21.86
CA ALA A 301 0.12 -4.23 -23.17
C ALA A 301 1.36 -3.82 -23.96
N ASP A 302 1.29 -3.97 -25.28
CA ASP A 302 2.33 -3.70 -26.27
C ASP A 302 1.84 -2.86 -27.46
#